data_AF-A0A1B2HF97-F1
#
_entry.id   AF-A0A1B2HF97-F1
#
_cell.length_a   1.000
_cell.length_b   1.000
_cell.length_c   1.000
_cell.angle_alpha   90.00
_cell.angle_beta   90.00
_cell.angle_gamma   90.00
#
_symmetry.space_group_name_H-M   'P 1'
#
loop_
_entity.id
_entity.type
_entity.pdbx_description
1 polymer ?
#
loop_
_entity_poly.entity_id
_entity_poly.type
_entity_poly.pdbx_seq_one_letter_code
_entity_poly.pdbx_strand_id
1 'polypeptide(L)'
;MGQRANYAVVGEPHLYSSRHAAISLLEDFAAGPDEALAFVRAQDRTDDWWDDIWCEGAAVIDPADHVLLLFTWHHDGVVDRARHLAGIRAAWEGWRVRWAYGGVEDVVAYLGIDRLTVRTERHRPVLRPGAADDLDLTTCLLTVRNGDGLRAYRVAHLFCEPLWAGPELLDVLAAERTVSSWERLSKDDVGPDLGVHIDLARRELGFWTATTYNGSLADIAACWPGWRVEFWEDRHEEHTRRCGADFAMYRFEGTS
;
A
#
# COMPACT_ATOMS: atom_id res chain seq x y z
N MET A 1 21.92 4.69 -4.63
CA MET A 1 20.91 3.61 -4.67
C MET A 1 20.28 3.62 -6.05
N GLY A 2 20.05 2.45 -6.66
CA GLY A 2 19.44 2.35 -8.00
C GLY A 2 17.93 2.31 -7.89
N GLN A 3 17.22 2.91 -8.84
CA GLN A 3 15.75 3.00 -8.89
C GLN A 3 15.22 1.83 -9.72
N ARG A 4 15.17 0.66 -9.08
CA ARG A 4 14.95 -0.63 -9.73
C ARG A 4 13.48 -0.88 -10.03
N ALA A 5 13.19 -1.19 -11.28
CA ALA A 5 11.86 -1.57 -11.71
C ALA A 5 11.84 -2.79 -12.64
N ASN A 6 10.75 -3.54 -12.59
CA ASN A 6 10.44 -4.61 -13.54
C ASN A 6 9.21 -4.27 -14.38
N TYR A 7 9.21 -4.62 -15.66
CA TYR A 7 8.07 -4.41 -16.53
C TYR A 7 7.79 -5.67 -17.34
N ALA A 8 6.52 -6.06 -17.44
CA ALA A 8 6.09 -7.20 -18.24
C ALA A 8 5.00 -6.78 -19.23
N VAL A 9 5.01 -7.39 -20.41
CA VAL A 9 3.93 -7.26 -21.40
C VAL A 9 3.33 -8.64 -21.63
N VAL A 10 2.03 -8.80 -21.36
CA VAL A 10 1.35 -10.09 -21.52
C VAL A 10 1.34 -10.51 -22.98
N GLY A 11 1.65 -11.79 -23.23
CA GLY A 11 1.77 -12.35 -24.58
C GLY A 11 3.15 -12.16 -25.21
N GLU A 12 4.07 -11.47 -24.55
CA GLU A 12 5.48 -11.42 -24.93
C GLU A 12 6.33 -12.35 -24.04
N PRO A 13 7.41 -12.95 -24.57
CA PRO A 13 8.22 -13.90 -23.81
C PRO A 13 9.24 -13.22 -22.87
N HIS A 14 9.28 -11.89 -22.80
CA HIS A 14 10.35 -11.16 -22.11
C HIS A 14 9.85 -10.38 -20.89
N LEU A 15 10.64 -10.46 -19.82
CA LEU A 15 10.61 -9.51 -18.72
C LEU A 15 11.63 -8.39 -19.01
N TYR A 16 11.28 -7.17 -18.62
CA TYR A 16 12.13 -6.00 -18.77
C TYR A 16 12.51 -5.48 -17.40
N SER A 17 13.67 -4.86 -17.29
CA SER A 17 14.13 -4.23 -16.06
C SER A 17 14.81 -2.90 -16.32
N SER A 18 14.64 -1.99 -15.37
CA SER A 18 15.40 -0.75 -15.31
C SER A 18 16.07 -0.62 -13.95
N ARG A 19 17.26 -0.02 -13.93
CA ARG A 19 17.96 0.33 -12.67
C ARG A 19 17.79 1.81 -12.31
N HIS A 20 17.03 2.56 -13.11
CA HIS A 20 16.89 4.02 -13.01
C HIS A 20 15.47 4.55 -13.14
N ALA A 21 14.49 3.74 -13.58
CA ALA A 21 13.18 4.27 -13.97
C ALA A 21 12.06 4.08 -12.94
N ALA A 22 12.33 3.50 -11.76
CA ALA A 22 11.28 3.38 -10.75
C ALA A 22 10.71 4.74 -10.29
N ILE A 23 11.55 5.79 -10.29
CA ILE A 23 11.15 7.14 -9.86
C ILE A 23 10.26 7.86 -10.87
N SER A 24 10.46 7.62 -12.16
CA SER A 24 9.72 8.27 -13.25
C SER A 24 8.52 7.44 -13.71
N LEU A 25 8.31 6.25 -13.14
CA LEU A 25 7.32 5.28 -13.61
C LEU A 25 5.92 5.89 -13.83
N LEU A 26 5.44 6.72 -12.90
CA LEU A 26 4.12 7.36 -13.04
C LEU A 26 4.06 8.37 -14.18
N GLU A 27 5.16 9.04 -14.48
CA GLU A 27 5.28 10.01 -15.57
C GLU A 27 5.43 9.29 -16.92
N ASP A 28 6.27 8.25 -16.97
CA ASP A 28 6.51 7.43 -18.17
C ASP A 28 5.22 6.77 -18.66
N PHE A 29 4.33 6.39 -17.74
CA PHE A 29 3.04 5.77 -18.06
C PHE A 29 1.92 6.80 -18.25
N ALA A 30 2.13 8.09 -17.95
CA ALA A 30 1.10 9.12 -18.13
C ALA A 30 0.89 9.53 -19.61
N ALA A 31 1.79 9.10 -20.51
CA ALA A 31 1.70 9.43 -21.93
C ALA A 31 0.69 8.57 -22.72
N GLY A 32 0.28 7.42 -22.17
CA GLY A 32 -0.66 6.50 -22.82
C GLY A 32 -0.06 5.11 -23.10
N PRO A 33 -0.87 4.17 -23.64
CA PRO A 33 -0.47 2.78 -23.82
C PRO A 33 0.66 2.58 -24.83
N ASP A 34 0.64 3.31 -25.95
CA ASP A 34 1.63 3.14 -27.03
C ASP A 34 3.01 3.62 -26.59
N GLU A 35 3.07 4.79 -25.96
CA GLU A 35 4.27 5.39 -25.40
C GLU A 35 4.83 4.53 -24.26
N ALA A 36 3.98 4.02 -23.37
CA ALA A 36 4.42 3.15 -22.29
C ALA A 36 4.96 1.81 -22.81
N LEU A 37 4.32 1.21 -23.82
CA LEU A 37 4.84 0.00 -24.46
C LEU A 37 6.19 0.25 -25.15
N ALA A 38 6.34 1.38 -25.83
CA ALA A 38 7.60 1.78 -26.44
C ALA A 38 8.70 1.97 -25.38
N PHE A 39 8.36 2.65 -24.27
CA PHE A 39 9.23 2.84 -23.12
C PHE A 39 9.67 1.50 -22.51
N VAL A 40 8.74 0.60 -22.22
CA VAL A 40 9.02 -0.73 -21.63
C VAL A 40 9.95 -1.52 -22.53
N ARG A 41 9.66 -1.57 -23.84
CA ARG A 41 10.47 -2.33 -24.81
C ARG A 41 11.87 -1.74 -25.03
N ALA A 42 12.10 -0.49 -24.65
CA ALA A 42 13.41 0.16 -24.68
C ALA A 42 14.28 -0.16 -23.46
N GLN A 43 13.73 -0.81 -22.43
CA GLN A 43 14.49 -1.22 -21.24
C GLN A 43 15.28 -2.52 -21.48
N ASP A 44 16.18 -2.84 -20.55
CA ASP A 44 16.98 -4.06 -20.62
C ASP A 44 16.11 -5.31 -20.43
N ARG A 45 16.24 -6.28 -21.33
CA ARG A 45 15.62 -7.60 -21.17
C ARG A 45 16.32 -8.38 -20.06
N THR A 46 15.53 -9.10 -19.28
CA THR A 46 16.00 -9.96 -18.19
C THR A 46 15.08 -11.17 -18.07
N ASP A 47 15.55 -12.22 -17.42
CA ASP A 47 14.72 -13.34 -16.96
C ASP A 47 14.48 -13.28 -15.45
N ASP A 48 15.13 -12.34 -14.76
CA ASP A 48 15.12 -12.22 -13.29
C ASP A 48 14.21 -11.09 -12.82
N TRP A 49 13.41 -11.41 -11.81
CA TRP A 49 12.65 -10.43 -11.03
C TRP A 49 13.49 -9.85 -9.89
N TRP A 50 13.26 -8.59 -9.58
CA TRP A 50 13.63 -8.03 -8.29
C TRP A 50 12.70 -8.59 -7.21
N ASP A 51 13.26 -8.86 -6.03
CA ASP A 51 12.46 -9.25 -4.87
C ASP A 51 11.65 -8.08 -4.31
N ASP A 52 10.74 -8.39 -3.38
CA ASP A 52 9.85 -7.44 -2.71
C ASP A 52 10.55 -6.39 -1.82
N ILE A 53 11.88 -6.50 -1.63
CA ILE A 53 12.68 -5.52 -0.88
C ILE A 53 13.44 -4.57 -1.81
N TRP A 54 13.87 -5.04 -2.99
CA TRP A 54 14.66 -4.23 -3.93
C TRP A 54 13.85 -3.70 -5.11
N CYS A 55 12.66 -4.23 -5.36
CA CYS A 55 11.76 -3.77 -6.41
C CYS A 55 11.04 -2.48 -5.95
N GLU A 56 11.50 -1.33 -6.46
CA GLU A 56 10.95 -0.02 -6.10
C GLU A 56 9.75 0.36 -6.98
N GLY A 57 9.53 -0.37 -8.08
CA GLY A 57 8.33 -0.24 -8.90
C GLY A 57 8.21 -1.37 -9.92
N ALA A 58 7.00 -1.67 -10.36
CA ALA A 58 6.80 -2.57 -11.49
C ALA A 58 5.50 -2.30 -12.21
N ALA A 59 5.39 -2.78 -13.45
CA ALA A 59 4.14 -2.76 -14.19
C ALA A 59 3.92 -4.00 -15.05
N VAL A 60 2.66 -4.39 -15.19
CA VAL A 60 2.18 -5.28 -16.24
C VAL A 60 1.28 -4.49 -17.19
N ILE A 61 1.58 -4.58 -18.48
CA ILE A 61 0.68 -4.14 -19.55
C ILE A 61 0.08 -5.39 -20.18
N ASP A 62 -1.24 -5.49 -20.17
CA ASP A 62 -2.00 -6.57 -20.79
C ASP A 62 -2.86 -6.03 -21.94
N PRO A 63 -2.35 -6.10 -23.18
CA PRO A 63 -3.07 -5.60 -24.34
C PRO A 63 -4.34 -6.40 -24.68
N ALA A 64 -4.41 -7.68 -24.30
CA ALA A 64 -5.55 -8.53 -24.63
C ALA A 64 -6.78 -8.18 -23.78
N ASP A 65 -6.55 -7.94 -22.48
CA ASP A 65 -7.59 -7.62 -21.51
C ASP A 65 -7.74 -6.13 -21.19
N HIS A 66 -6.96 -5.28 -21.89
CA HIS A 66 -6.80 -3.84 -21.66
C HIS A 66 -6.58 -3.53 -20.17
N VAL A 67 -5.55 -4.12 -19.56
CA VAL A 67 -5.18 -3.88 -18.16
C VAL A 67 -3.81 -3.23 -18.07
N LEU A 68 -3.71 -2.19 -17.26
CA LEU A 68 -2.45 -1.71 -16.73
C LEU A 68 -2.47 -1.94 -15.22
N LEU A 69 -1.56 -2.78 -14.73
CA LEU A 69 -1.32 -2.98 -13.29
C LEU A 69 0.05 -2.40 -12.96
N LEU A 70 0.14 -1.50 -11.98
CA LEU A 70 1.42 -0.90 -11.60
C LEU A 70 1.55 -0.68 -10.10
N PHE A 71 2.79 -0.57 -9.63
CA PHE A 71 3.11 0.03 -8.34
C PHE A 71 4.45 0.78 -8.43
N THR A 72 4.65 1.74 -7.53
CA THR A 72 5.95 2.34 -7.23
C THR A 72 5.94 2.82 -5.78
N TRP A 73 7.11 2.91 -5.15
CA TRP A 73 7.27 3.58 -3.85
C TRP A 73 7.47 5.09 -3.98
N HIS A 74 7.66 5.58 -5.21
CA HIS A 74 7.96 6.98 -5.50
C HIS A 74 6.67 7.79 -5.71
N HIS A 75 5.98 8.10 -4.60
CA HIS A 75 4.84 9.03 -4.55
C HIS A 75 4.65 9.59 -3.13
N ASP A 76 3.98 10.74 -3.01
CA ASP A 76 3.81 11.45 -1.73
C ASP A 76 2.47 11.11 -1.04
N GLY A 77 2.23 9.81 -0.80
CA GLY A 77 1.03 9.33 -0.11
C GLY A 77 -0.24 9.16 -0.97
N VAL A 78 -1.40 8.98 -0.32
CA VAL A 78 -2.67 8.60 -0.99
C VAL A 78 -3.20 9.67 -1.97
N VAL A 79 -3.15 10.95 -1.61
CA VAL A 79 -3.66 12.04 -2.45
C VAL A 79 -2.81 12.19 -3.71
N ASP A 80 -1.49 12.13 -3.53
CA ASP A 80 -0.53 12.23 -4.60
C ASP A 80 -0.68 11.09 -5.62
N ARG A 81 -0.75 9.85 -5.12
CA ARG A 81 -1.02 8.69 -5.95
C ARG A 81 -2.35 8.80 -6.69
N ALA A 82 -3.42 9.22 -6.01
CA ALA A 82 -4.74 9.38 -6.65
C ALA A 82 -4.70 10.38 -7.81
N ARG A 83 -3.96 11.49 -7.65
CA ARG A 83 -3.73 12.49 -8.70
C ARG A 83 -2.97 11.90 -9.89
N HIS A 84 -1.88 11.16 -9.66
CA HIS A 84 -1.14 10.48 -10.74
C HIS A 84 -2.01 9.45 -11.48
N LEU A 85 -2.73 8.60 -10.74
CA LEU A 85 -3.61 7.59 -11.32
C LEU A 85 -4.77 8.20 -12.11
N ALA A 86 -5.29 9.36 -11.72
CA ALA A 86 -6.30 10.08 -12.50
C ALA A 86 -5.77 10.50 -13.88
N GLY A 87 -4.54 11.03 -13.94
CA GLY A 87 -3.88 11.39 -15.21
C GLY A 87 -3.63 10.17 -16.10
N ILE A 88 -3.08 9.09 -15.52
CA ILE A 88 -2.84 7.83 -16.25
C ILE A 88 -4.17 7.26 -16.78
N ARG A 89 -5.22 7.21 -15.96
CA ARG A 89 -6.54 6.72 -16.40
C ARG A 89 -7.13 7.52 -17.56
N ALA A 90 -6.87 8.83 -17.62
CA ALA A 90 -7.31 9.66 -18.72
C ALA A 90 -6.52 9.38 -20.02
N ALA A 91 -5.21 9.13 -19.92
CA ALA A 91 -4.36 8.79 -21.06
C ALA A 91 -4.56 7.35 -21.56
N TRP A 92 -5.01 6.45 -20.68
CA TRP A 92 -5.29 5.04 -20.98
C TRP A 92 -6.79 4.78 -21.17
N GLU A 93 -7.43 5.56 -22.03
CA GLU A 93 -8.87 5.43 -22.30
C GLU A 93 -9.23 4.01 -22.77
N GLY A 94 -10.27 3.43 -22.17
CA GLY A 94 -10.71 2.06 -22.48
C GLY A 94 -9.95 0.96 -21.72
N TRP A 95 -8.90 1.31 -20.97
CA TRP A 95 -8.14 0.36 -20.15
C TRP A 95 -8.56 0.40 -18.67
N ARG A 96 -8.36 -0.73 -17.99
CA ARG A 96 -8.45 -0.86 -16.54
C ARG A 96 -7.10 -0.58 -15.91
N VAL A 97 -6.92 0.63 -15.40
CA VAL A 97 -5.72 1.03 -14.65
C VAL A 97 -5.89 0.70 -13.16
N ARG A 98 -5.03 -0.19 -12.66
CA ARG A 98 -5.08 -0.77 -11.31
C ARG A 98 -3.76 -0.55 -10.58
N TRP A 99 -3.84 -0.45 -9.26
CA TRP A 99 -2.67 -0.42 -8.39
C TRP A 99 -2.38 -1.80 -7.81
N ALA A 100 -1.10 -2.20 -7.79
CA ALA A 100 -0.62 -3.41 -7.15
C ALA A 100 -0.25 -3.09 -5.68
N TYR A 101 -1.22 -3.25 -4.78
CA TYR A 101 -1.04 -2.96 -3.35
C TYR A 101 -0.05 -3.91 -2.67
N GLY A 102 0.03 -5.15 -3.14
CA GLY A 102 1.04 -6.14 -2.73
C GLY A 102 2.42 -5.93 -3.39
N GLY A 103 2.62 -4.81 -4.08
CA GLY A 103 3.86 -4.53 -4.81
C GLY A 103 4.14 -5.55 -5.92
N VAL A 104 5.39 -5.98 -6.02
CA VAL A 104 5.83 -6.94 -7.06
C VAL A 104 5.15 -8.30 -6.94
N GLU A 105 4.69 -8.70 -5.75
CA GLU A 105 3.92 -9.94 -5.57
C GLU A 105 2.60 -9.92 -6.34
N ASP A 106 1.89 -8.79 -6.35
CA ASP A 106 0.64 -8.65 -7.11
C ASP A 106 0.89 -8.68 -8.62
N VAL A 107 2.03 -8.11 -9.05
CA VAL A 107 2.47 -8.08 -10.45
C VAL A 107 2.78 -9.49 -10.96
N VAL A 108 3.57 -10.28 -10.23
CA VAL A 108 3.87 -11.66 -10.64
C VAL A 108 2.63 -12.56 -10.53
N ALA A 109 1.78 -12.35 -9.52
CA ALA A 109 0.52 -13.10 -9.39
C ALA A 109 -0.44 -12.83 -10.55
N TYR A 110 -0.48 -11.61 -11.09
CA TYR A 110 -1.26 -11.30 -12.29
C TYR A 110 -0.81 -12.13 -13.50
N LEU A 111 0.50 -12.38 -13.61
CA LEU A 111 1.10 -13.21 -14.67
C LEU A 111 0.94 -14.73 -14.41
N GLY A 112 0.26 -15.13 -13.33
CA GLY A 112 0.11 -16.53 -12.94
C GLY A 112 1.37 -17.14 -12.32
N ILE A 113 2.34 -16.32 -11.95
CA ILE A 113 3.58 -16.74 -11.28
C ILE A 113 3.34 -16.75 -9.76
N ASP A 114 3.90 -17.74 -9.07
CA ASP A 114 3.81 -17.83 -7.62
C ASP A 114 4.48 -16.60 -6.96
N ARG A 115 3.74 -15.93 -6.07
CA ARG A 115 4.21 -14.79 -5.25
C ARG A 115 5.49 -15.12 -4.50
N LEU A 116 5.66 -16.38 -4.09
CA LEU A 116 6.85 -16.82 -3.38
C LEU A 116 8.15 -16.67 -4.18
N THR A 117 8.07 -16.53 -5.51
CA THR A 117 9.24 -16.35 -6.40
C THR A 117 9.96 -15.02 -6.15
N VAL A 118 9.23 -13.99 -5.74
CA VAL A 118 9.76 -12.63 -5.50
C VAL A 118 9.72 -12.25 -4.02
N ARG A 119 9.19 -13.12 -3.17
CA ARG A 119 9.04 -12.86 -1.74
C ARG A 119 10.34 -13.17 -1.01
N THR A 120 10.89 -12.17 -0.33
CA THR A 120 11.99 -12.38 0.61
C THR A 120 11.48 -13.09 1.87
N GLU A 121 12.34 -13.85 2.55
CA GLU A 121 11.99 -14.50 3.82
C GLU A 121 11.47 -13.47 4.83
N ARG A 122 10.26 -13.71 5.33
CA ARG A 122 9.60 -12.85 6.31
C ARG A 122 9.59 -13.53 7.67
N HIS A 123 10.10 -12.81 8.66
CA HIS A 123 9.87 -13.18 10.05
C HIS A 123 8.62 -12.47 10.55
N ARG A 124 7.90 -13.10 11.49
CA ARG A 124 6.82 -12.40 12.20
C ARG A 124 7.41 -11.13 12.82
N PRO A 125 6.80 -9.96 12.59
CA PRO A 125 7.31 -8.73 13.14
C PRO A 125 7.30 -8.82 14.65
N VAL A 126 8.42 -8.44 15.26
CA VAL A 126 8.46 -8.20 16.70
C VAL A 126 7.84 -6.83 16.90
N LEU A 127 6.60 -6.79 17.37
CA LEU A 127 5.96 -5.54 17.76
C LEU A 127 6.83 -4.85 18.81
N ARG A 128 7.36 -3.67 18.47
CA ARG A 128 8.07 -2.82 19.42
C ARG A 128 7.20 -1.62 19.73
N PRO A 129 6.89 -1.35 21.01
CA PRO A 129 6.52 -0.03 21.49
C PRO A 129 7.47 1.03 20.92
N GLY A 130 7.01 1.77 19.92
CA GLY A 130 7.77 2.84 19.30
C GLY A 130 7.30 4.16 19.85
N ALA A 131 8.19 4.91 20.51
CA ALA A 131 7.92 6.32 20.78
C ALA A 131 7.70 7.03 19.43
N ALA A 132 6.69 7.90 19.38
CA ALA A 132 6.27 8.62 18.18
C ALA A 132 7.34 9.60 17.60
N ASP A 133 8.55 9.58 18.16
CA ASP A 133 9.66 10.51 17.91
C ASP A 133 10.65 10.02 16.83
N ASP A 134 10.54 8.78 16.35
CA ASP A 134 11.24 8.34 15.13
C ASP A 134 10.49 8.85 13.88
N LEU A 135 10.70 10.13 13.58
CA LEU A 135 10.10 10.85 12.44
C LEU A 135 10.56 10.35 11.06
N ASP A 136 11.52 9.42 11.00
CA ASP A 136 12.05 8.84 9.76
C ASP A 136 11.25 7.60 9.28
N LEU A 137 10.26 7.13 10.05
CA LEU A 137 9.45 5.95 9.71
C LEU A 137 8.03 6.32 9.28
N THR A 138 7.49 5.53 8.33
CA THR A 138 6.08 5.61 7.93
C THR A 138 5.16 5.48 9.14
N THR A 139 4.04 6.20 9.14
CA THR A 139 3.19 6.33 10.34
C THR A 139 1.86 5.58 10.19
N CYS A 140 1.58 4.65 11.11
CA CYS A 140 0.36 3.85 11.10
C CYS A 140 -0.61 4.43 12.13
N LEU A 141 -1.84 4.67 11.69
CA LEU A 141 -2.95 4.97 12.57
C LEU A 141 -3.72 3.69 12.89
N LEU A 142 -3.68 3.28 14.15
CA LEU A 142 -4.44 2.15 14.66
C LEU A 142 -5.62 2.67 15.50
N THR A 143 -6.82 2.23 15.20
CA THR A 143 -8.00 2.53 16.03
C THR A 143 -8.66 1.25 16.51
N VAL A 144 -9.04 1.22 17.78
CA VAL A 144 -9.67 0.08 18.45
C VAL A 144 -10.98 0.56 19.06
N ARG A 145 -12.09 0.01 18.57
CA ARG A 145 -13.42 0.19 19.12
C ARG A 145 -13.74 -0.93 20.10
N ASN A 146 -14.13 -0.55 21.31
CA ASN A 146 -14.63 -1.45 22.34
C ASN A 146 -15.89 -0.86 23.01
N GLY A 147 -16.42 -1.58 24.02
CA GLY A 147 -17.59 -1.12 24.78
C GLY A 147 -17.39 0.19 25.53
N ASP A 148 -16.14 0.61 25.76
CA ASP A 148 -15.78 1.85 26.47
C ASP A 148 -15.58 3.04 25.51
N GLY A 149 -15.66 2.82 24.20
CA GLY A 149 -15.50 3.84 23.18
C GLY A 149 -14.44 3.50 22.13
N LEU A 150 -13.85 4.54 21.56
CA LEU A 150 -12.82 4.44 20.53
C LEU A 150 -11.47 4.88 21.12
N ARG A 151 -10.44 4.06 20.93
CA ARG A 151 -9.05 4.39 21.25
C ARG A 151 -8.25 4.45 19.97
N ALA A 152 -7.37 5.45 19.85
CA ALA A 152 -6.49 5.59 18.71
C ALA A 152 -5.03 5.54 19.17
N TYR A 153 -4.15 5.04 18.30
CA TYR A 153 -2.74 4.81 18.55
C TYR A 153 -1.94 5.22 17.31
N ARG A 154 -0.76 5.79 17.53
CA ARG A 154 0.24 6.03 16.48
C ARG A 154 1.35 4.99 16.65
N VAL A 155 1.58 4.21 15.61
CA VAL A 155 2.61 3.17 15.61
C VAL A 155 3.55 3.43 14.46
N ALA A 156 4.85 3.55 14.76
CA ALA A 156 5.88 3.54 13.73
C ALA A 156 5.91 2.15 13.08
N HIS A 157 5.94 2.10 11.76
CA HIS A 157 5.89 0.83 11.04
C HIS A 157 6.82 0.84 9.85
N LEU A 158 7.21 -0.36 9.42
CA LEU A 158 7.63 -0.63 8.05
C LEU A 158 6.51 -1.46 7.43
N PHE A 159 5.79 -0.93 6.45
CA PHE A 159 4.64 -1.61 5.82
C PHE A 159 3.51 -2.08 6.80
N CYS A 160 2.64 -2.99 6.36
CA CYS A 160 1.55 -3.53 7.19
C CYS A 160 1.98 -4.51 8.30
N GLU A 161 3.20 -4.40 8.84
CA GLU A 161 3.73 -5.26 9.90
C GLU A 161 2.80 -5.49 11.10
N PRO A 162 2.10 -4.47 11.65
CA PRO A 162 1.22 -4.69 12.81
C PRO A 162 0.15 -5.76 12.59
N LEU A 163 -0.35 -5.91 11.35
CA LEU A 163 -1.39 -6.87 11.02
C LEU A 163 -0.93 -8.33 11.12
N TRP A 164 0.37 -8.58 10.99
CA TRP A 164 0.94 -9.93 11.06
C TRP A 164 1.05 -10.48 12.48
N ALA A 165 0.95 -9.61 13.50
CA ALA A 165 0.92 -10.04 14.89
C ALA A 165 -0.41 -10.70 15.28
N GLY A 166 -1.47 -10.53 14.49
CA GLY A 166 -2.77 -11.08 14.83
C GLY A 166 -3.37 -10.42 16.10
N PRO A 167 -4.30 -11.10 16.78
CA PRO A 167 -4.94 -10.59 18.00
C PRO A 167 -3.99 -10.22 19.14
N GLU A 168 -2.76 -10.76 19.17
CA GLU A 168 -1.72 -10.39 20.15
C GLU A 168 -1.32 -8.91 20.06
N LEU A 169 -1.58 -8.25 18.91
CA LEU A 169 -1.45 -6.80 18.77
C LEU A 169 -2.22 -6.03 19.85
N LEU A 170 -3.36 -6.55 20.30
CA LEU A 170 -4.20 -5.90 21.32
C LEU A 170 -3.51 -5.83 22.68
N ASP A 171 -2.70 -6.82 23.02
CA ASP A 171 -1.94 -6.84 24.28
C ASP A 171 -0.83 -5.78 24.26
N VAL A 172 -0.20 -5.58 23.10
CA VAL A 172 0.80 -4.51 22.90
C VAL A 172 0.12 -3.14 23.02
N LEU A 173 -0.99 -2.93 22.32
CA LEU A 173 -1.73 -1.66 22.35
C LEU A 173 -2.28 -1.32 23.75
N ALA A 174 -2.51 -2.31 24.60
CA ALA A 174 -2.95 -2.08 25.98
C ALA A 174 -1.89 -1.36 26.83
N ALA A 175 -0.62 -1.48 26.48
CA ALA A 175 0.49 -0.82 27.16
C ALA A 175 0.84 0.56 26.56
N GLU A 176 0.25 0.92 25.42
CA GLU A 176 0.57 2.12 24.66
C GLU A 176 -0.23 3.35 25.05
N ARG A 177 0.35 4.53 24.77
CA ARG A 177 -0.33 5.81 24.94
C ARG A 177 -1.34 6.04 23.81
N THR A 178 -2.58 6.33 24.16
CA THR A 178 -3.62 6.71 23.19
C THR A 178 -3.43 8.14 22.70
N VAL A 179 -3.81 8.40 21.45
CA VAL A 179 -3.96 9.75 20.89
C VAL A 179 -5.44 10.14 20.82
N SER A 180 -5.74 11.43 21.02
CA SER A 180 -7.10 11.96 21.00
C SER A 180 -7.62 12.33 19.61
N SER A 181 -6.71 12.53 18.65
CA SER A 181 -6.99 12.91 17.27
C SER A 181 -5.73 12.71 16.42
N TRP A 182 -5.89 12.63 15.09
CA TRP A 182 -4.79 12.82 14.15
C TRP A 182 -4.77 14.29 13.72
N GLU A 183 -4.41 15.18 14.64
CA GLU A 183 -4.16 16.59 14.28
C GLU A 183 -2.86 16.66 13.49
N ARG A 184 -2.96 17.02 12.20
CA ARG A 184 -1.79 17.29 11.35
C ARG A 184 -0.87 18.25 12.08
N LEU A 185 0.34 17.81 12.41
CA LEU A 185 1.28 18.56 13.23
C LEU A 185 1.85 19.77 12.47
N SER A 186 1.75 19.75 11.13
CA SER A 186 2.08 20.87 10.26
C SER A 186 1.35 20.80 8.92
N LYS A 187 1.42 21.88 8.13
CA LYS A 187 0.92 21.91 6.74
C LYS A 187 1.62 20.89 5.83
N ASP A 188 2.83 20.49 6.21
CA ASP A 188 3.70 19.56 5.49
C ASP A 188 3.52 18.11 5.99
N ASP A 189 2.68 17.89 7.02
CA ASP A 189 2.32 16.57 7.53
C ASP A 189 1.42 15.85 6.52
N VAL A 190 1.97 14.86 5.82
CA VAL A 190 1.29 14.06 4.78
C VAL A 190 0.23 13.10 5.34
N GLY A 191 0.08 13.01 6.67
CA GLY A 191 -0.85 12.09 7.31
C GLY A 191 -0.28 10.66 7.43
N PRO A 192 -1.11 9.69 7.86
CA PRO A 192 -0.66 8.30 7.95
C PRO A 192 -0.51 7.67 6.57
N ASP A 193 0.44 6.75 6.45
CA ASP A 193 0.63 5.92 5.26
C ASP A 193 -0.18 4.63 5.31
N LEU A 194 -0.67 4.28 6.49
CA LEU A 194 -1.39 3.05 6.77
C LEU A 194 -2.40 3.33 7.87
N GLY A 195 -3.60 2.77 7.73
CA GLY A 195 -4.58 2.79 8.80
C GLY A 195 -5.17 1.42 9.03
N VAL A 196 -5.33 1.06 10.30
CA VAL A 196 -5.98 -0.17 10.75
C VAL A 196 -7.09 0.18 11.73
N HIS A 197 -8.28 -0.34 11.51
CA HIS A 197 -9.43 -0.22 12.40
C HIS A 197 -9.84 -1.59 12.90
N ILE A 198 -10.02 -1.72 14.21
CA ILE A 198 -10.38 -2.96 14.88
C ILE A 198 -11.67 -2.74 15.67
N ASP A 199 -12.70 -3.53 15.39
CA ASP A 199 -13.93 -3.58 16.19
C ASP A 199 -13.96 -4.89 17.00
N LEU A 200 -13.75 -4.76 18.31
CA LEU A 200 -13.67 -5.90 19.22
C LEU A 200 -15.01 -6.61 19.41
N ALA A 201 -16.11 -5.87 19.39
CA ALA A 201 -17.44 -6.44 19.60
C ALA A 201 -17.87 -7.27 18.38
N ARG A 202 -17.53 -6.79 17.18
CA ARG A 202 -17.89 -7.44 15.91
C ARG A 202 -16.84 -8.43 15.41
N ARG A 203 -15.65 -8.44 16.01
CA ARG A 203 -14.46 -9.16 15.50
C ARG A 203 -14.19 -8.82 14.04
N GLU A 204 -14.22 -7.53 13.73
CA GLU A 204 -13.91 -7.00 12.41
C GLU A 204 -12.58 -6.25 12.44
N LEU A 205 -11.76 -6.46 11.43
CA LEU A 205 -10.54 -5.71 11.16
C LEU A 205 -10.62 -5.16 9.75
N GLY A 206 -10.34 -3.87 9.60
CA GLY A 206 -10.24 -3.22 8.31
C GLY A 206 -8.95 -2.44 8.19
N PHE A 207 -8.34 -2.40 7.01
CA PHE A 207 -7.12 -1.63 6.81
C PHE A 207 -7.02 -1.00 5.42
N TRP A 208 -6.29 0.10 5.31
CA TRP A 208 -5.98 0.81 4.07
C TRP A 208 -4.52 1.22 4.04
N THR A 209 -3.95 1.41 2.85
CA THR A 209 -2.53 1.76 2.71
C THR A 209 -2.26 2.75 1.57
N ALA A 210 -1.42 3.74 1.86
CA ALA A 210 -0.71 4.59 0.92
C ALA A 210 0.50 3.86 0.34
N THR A 211 1.11 2.91 1.05
CA THR A 211 2.32 2.20 0.58
C THR A 211 1.99 0.79 0.12
N THR A 212 2.99 0.03 -0.35
CA THR A 212 2.81 -1.41 -0.57
C THR A 212 2.63 -2.14 0.75
N TYR A 213 1.78 -3.16 0.80
CA TYR A 213 1.74 -4.07 1.93
C TYR A 213 2.38 -5.41 1.56
N ASN A 214 3.10 -5.97 2.51
CA ASN A 214 3.74 -7.26 2.34
C ASN A 214 2.66 -8.35 2.39
N GLY A 215 2.61 -9.20 1.36
CA GLY A 215 1.84 -10.45 1.33
C GLY A 215 0.50 -10.34 0.65
N SER A 216 -0.42 -11.23 1.02
CA SER A 216 -1.79 -11.23 0.53
C SER A 216 -2.79 -10.97 1.65
N LEU A 217 -4.00 -10.53 1.30
CA LEU A 217 -5.11 -10.44 2.24
C LEU A 217 -5.39 -11.79 2.94
N ALA A 218 -5.17 -12.91 2.26
CA ALA A 218 -5.33 -14.23 2.84
C ALA A 218 -4.27 -14.51 3.92
N ASP A 219 -3.01 -14.10 3.69
CA ASP A 219 -1.93 -14.22 4.68
C ASP A 219 -2.25 -13.41 5.94
N ILE A 220 -2.75 -12.18 5.77
CA ILE A 220 -3.18 -11.33 6.88
C ILE A 220 -4.38 -11.95 7.61
N ALA A 221 -5.39 -12.42 6.88
CA ALA A 221 -6.58 -13.04 7.46
C ALA A 221 -6.24 -14.30 8.27
N ALA A 222 -5.25 -15.08 7.83
CA ALA A 222 -4.76 -16.23 8.58
C ALA A 222 -4.14 -15.86 9.94
N CYS A 223 -3.60 -14.64 10.08
CA CYS A 223 -3.10 -14.13 11.36
C CYS A 223 -4.23 -13.74 12.33
N TRP A 224 -5.46 -13.55 11.85
CA TRP A 224 -6.62 -13.14 12.63
C TRP A 224 -7.74 -14.20 12.62
N PRO A 225 -7.51 -15.40 13.20
CA PRO A 225 -8.45 -16.50 13.13
C PRO A 225 -9.80 -16.15 13.79
N GLY A 226 -10.89 -16.35 13.06
CA GLY A 226 -12.24 -16.06 13.54
C GLY A 226 -12.64 -14.58 13.49
N TRP A 227 -11.84 -13.73 12.85
CA TRP A 227 -12.16 -12.34 12.54
C TRP A 227 -12.54 -12.17 11.08
N ARG A 228 -13.35 -11.15 10.78
CA ARG A 228 -13.56 -10.67 9.41
C ARG A 228 -12.50 -9.63 9.09
N VAL A 229 -11.61 -9.94 8.16
CA VAL A 229 -10.58 -9.02 7.68
C VAL A 229 -11.00 -8.42 6.34
N GLU A 230 -10.94 -7.10 6.23
CA GLU A 230 -11.34 -6.34 5.04
C GLU A 230 -10.20 -5.41 4.61
N PHE A 231 -9.77 -5.50 3.35
CA PHE A 231 -8.82 -4.55 2.78
C PHE A 231 -9.58 -3.46 2.05
N TRP A 232 -9.32 -2.21 2.43
CA TRP A 232 -9.97 -1.02 1.89
C TRP A 232 -9.15 -0.32 0.82
N GLU A 233 -8.01 -0.89 0.42
CA GLU A 233 -7.14 -0.31 -0.59
C GLU A 233 -6.61 1.06 -0.13
N ASP A 234 -6.80 2.12 -0.90
CA ASP A 234 -6.40 3.49 -0.58
C ASP A 234 -7.53 4.35 0.00
N ARG A 235 -8.68 3.72 0.29
CA ARG A 235 -9.90 4.38 0.80
C ARG A 235 -9.80 4.68 2.30
N HIS A 236 -8.89 5.57 2.65
CA HIS A 236 -8.67 6.06 4.02
C HIS A 236 -9.94 6.66 4.65
N GLU A 237 -10.89 7.15 3.84
CA GLU A 237 -12.18 7.67 4.28
C GLU A 237 -13.09 6.59 4.89
N GLU A 238 -12.91 5.32 4.50
CA GLU A 238 -13.57 4.19 5.16
C GLU A 238 -13.22 4.14 6.64
N HIS A 239 -11.94 4.37 6.97
CA HIS A 239 -11.49 4.36 8.35
C HIS A 239 -12.18 5.46 9.15
N THR A 240 -12.24 6.69 8.63
CA THR A 240 -13.00 7.79 9.27
C THR A 240 -14.46 7.39 9.47
N ARG A 241 -15.10 6.77 8.47
CA ARG A 241 -16.50 6.34 8.57
C ARG A 241 -16.72 5.30 9.68
N ARG A 242 -15.77 4.37 9.84
CA ARG A 242 -15.82 3.31 10.88
C ARG A 242 -15.52 3.86 12.27
N CYS A 243 -14.70 4.91 12.37
CA CYS A 243 -14.47 5.64 13.61
C CYS A 243 -15.66 6.51 14.04
N GLY A 244 -16.44 7.01 13.09
CA GLY A 244 -17.58 7.90 13.36
C GLY A 244 -17.16 9.33 13.65
N ALA A 245 -18.13 10.20 13.99
CA ALA A 245 -17.92 11.63 14.16
C ALA A 245 -16.95 11.98 15.31
N ASP A 246 -16.73 11.06 16.24
CA ASP A 246 -15.90 11.25 17.43
C ASP A 246 -14.39 11.23 17.13
N PHE A 247 -13.98 10.84 15.91
CA PHE A 247 -12.57 10.85 15.49
C PHE A 247 -12.43 11.22 14.01
N ALA A 248 -12.19 12.51 13.76
CA ALA A 248 -11.86 13.00 12.42
C ALA A 248 -10.38 12.75 12.11
N MET A 249 -10.11 11.86 11.16
CA MET A 249 -8.74 11.56 10.71
C MET A 249 -8.16 12.65 9.79
N TYR A 250 -9.01 13.23 8.95
CA TYR A 250 -8.65 14.30 8.02
C TYR A 250 -9.64 15.45 8.19
N ARG A 251 -9.17 16.59 8.67
CA ARG A 251 -9.88 17.87 8.53
C ARG A 251 -9.28 18.58 7.32
N PHE A 252 -10.04 18.69 6.24
CA PHE A 252 -9.72 19.64 5.18
C PHE A 252 -10.06 21.03 5.71
N GLU A 253 -9.05 21.89 5.90
CA GLU A 253 -9.30 23.31 6.06
C GLU A 253 -9.86 23.83 4.72
N GLY A 254 -11.12 24.26 4.70
CA GLY A 254 -11.70 24.99 3.57
C GLY A 254 -12.83 24.28 2.82
N THR A 255 -13.99 24.16 3.46
CA THR A 255 -15.28 24.40 2.79
C THR A 255 -16.06 25.36 3.66
N SER A 256 -15.91 26.64 3.34
CA SER A 256 -16.78 27.73 3.77
C SER A 256 -17.15 28.53 2.53
#